data_AF-A0A095ZI80-F1
#
_entry.id   AF-A0A095ZI80-F1
#
_cell.length_a   1.000
_cell.length_b   1.000
_cell.length_c   1.000
_cell.angle_alpha   90.00
_cell.angle_beta   90.00
_cell.angle_gamma   90.00
#
_symmetry.space_group_name_H-M   'P 1'
#
loop_
_entity.id
_entity.type
_entity.pdbx_description
1 polymer ?
#
loop_
_entity_poly.entity_id
_entity_poly.type
_entity_poly.pdbx_seq_one_letter_code
_entity_poly.pdbx_strand_id
1 'polypeptide(L)'
;WEPDFGWMDAATKSLAENLTPGTLISYETTLPVGTTRGRWKPMIEEISGLKEGKDFHLVFSPERVLTGRVFADLRRYPKLVGGLSTEGAKKAIEFYESVLQFDERPDLDRPNGVWDLGSAEAAEMAKLAETTYRDVNIGLANQFAVFADQQGIDVQAVIDASNSQPYSHIHRPGIAVGGHCIPVYPRL
;
A
#
# COMPACT_ATOMS: atom_id res chain seq x y z
N TRP A 1 11.51 16.68 -2.44
CA TRP A 1 12.21 15.42 -2.10
C TRP A 1 11.65 14.40 -3.06
N GLU A 2 12.52 13.71 -3.81
CA GLU A 2 12.11 12.68 -4.76
C GLU A 2 12.59 11.32 -4.21
N PRO A 3 11.83 10.24 -4.41
CA PRO A 3 12.26 8.91 -3.98
C PRO A 3 13.53 8.46 -4.71
N ASP A 4 14.44 7.88 -3.95
CA ASP A 4 15.65 7.25 -4.50
C ASP A 4 15.33 5.82 -4.94
N PHE A 5 15.45 5.57 -6.25
CA PHE A 5 15.18 4.27 -6.86
C PHE A 5 16.41 3.37 -6.97
N GLY A 6 17.62 3.83 -6.60
CA GLY A 6 18.88 3.17 -6.96
C GLY A 6 18.94 1.69 -6.63
N TRP A 7 18.50 1.28 -5.44
CA TRP A 7 18.51 -0.14 -5.03
C TRP A 7 17.45 -0.96 -5.75
N MET A 8 16.26 -0.39 -5.95
CA MET A 8 15.18 -1.09 -6.64
C MET A 8 15.51 -1.26 -8.12
N ASP A 9 16.02 -0.23 -8.79
CA ASP A 9 16.41 -0.32 -10.19
C ASP A 9 17.53 -1.34 -10.41
N ALA A 10 18.50 -1.40 -9.48
CA ALA A 10 19.56 -2.40 -9.55
C ALA A 10 18.99 -3.83 -9.45
N ALA A 11 18.03 -4.06 -8.53
CA ALA A 11 17.34 -5.34 -8.40
C ALA A 11 16.50 -5.67 -9.64
N THR A 12 15.74 -4.69 -10.15
CA THR A 12 14.94 -4.83 -11.37
C THR A 12 15.80 -5.17 -12.59
N LYS A 13 16.95 -4.51 -12.73
CA LYS A 13 17.91 -4.80 -13.82
C LYS A 13 18.44 -6.22 -13.72
N SER A 14 18.92 -6.63 -12.55
CA SER A 14 19.44 -7.99 -12.33
C SER A 14 18.39 -9.08 -12.59
N LEU A 15 17.13 -8.84 -12.20
CA LEU A 15 16.00 -9.70 -12.51
C LEU A 15 15.76 -9.77 -14.03
N ALA A 16 15.71 -8.62 -14.71
CA ALA A 16 15.38 -8.55 -16.13
C ALA A 16 16.43 -9.21 -17.02
N GLU A 17 17.72 -9.15 -16.65
CA GLU A 17 18.82 -9.84 -17.35
C GLU A 17 18.67 -11.37 -17.38
N ASN A 18 17.89 -11.94 -16.45
CA ASN A 18 17.70 -13.38 -16.30
C ASN A 18 16.22 -13.80 -16.41
N LEU A 19 15.36 -12.92 -16.93
CA LEU A 19 13.92 -13.14 -16.96
C LEU A 19 13.55 -14.24 -17.97
N THR A 20 12.70 -15.16 -17.53
CA THR A 20 12.15 -16.23 -18.38
C THR A 20 10.70 -15.96 -18.77
N PRO A 21 10.24 -16.41 -19.96
CA PRO A 21 8.84 -16.34 -20.33
C PRO A 21 7.92 -17.05 -19.33
N GLY A 22 6.75 -16.47 -19.09
CA GLY A 22 5.72 -16.95 -18.16
C GLY A 22 5.84 -16.40 -16.74
N THR A 23 6.92 -15.69 -16.40
CA THR A 23 7.16 -15.19 -15.04
C THR A 23 6.15 -14.10 -14.63
N LEU A 24 5.63 -14.23 -13.40
CA LEU A 24 4.90 -13.18 -12.71
C LEU A 24 5.88 -12.39 -11.83
N ILE A 25 5.90 -11.06 -11.99
CA ILE A 25 6.72 -10.13 -11.22
C ILE A 25 5.78 -9.29 -10.36
N SER A 26 5.97 -9.29 -9.04
CA SER A 26 5.18 -8.47 -8.11
C SER A 26 6.10 -7.53 -7.33
N TYR A 27 5.81 -6.23 -7.40
CA TYR A 27 6.42 -5.25 -6.51
C TYR A 27 5.53 -5.00 -5.30
N GLU A 28 6.10 -5.08 -4.10
CA GLU A 28 5.39 -4.89 -2.83
C GLU A 28 5.88 -3.69 -2.00
N THR A 29 6.99 -3.08 -2.41
CA THR A 29 7.50 -1.84 -1.80
C THR A 29 6.58 -0.66 -2.10
N THR A 30 6.58 0.37 -1.27
CA THR A 30 5.77 1.57 -1.54
C THR A 30 6.39 2.40 -2.66
N LEU A 31 5.56 2.88 -3.60
CA LEU A 31 5.98 3.60 -4.80
C LEU A 31 5.11 4.84 -5.04
N PRO A 32 5.63 5.87 -5.73
CA PRO A 32 4.79 6.84 -6.41
C PRO A 32 3.87 6.17 -7.43
N VAL A 33 2.67 6.73 -7.61
CA VAL A 33 1.71 6.24 -8.60
C VAL A 33 2.28 6.36 -10.01
N GLY A 34 2.13 5.30 -10.79
CA GLY A 34 2.63 5.18 -12.15
C GLY A 34 4.03 4.57 -12.25
N THR A 35 4.71 4.27 -11.14
CA THR A 35 6.08 3.73 -11.17
C THR A 35 6.13 2.37 -11.86
N THR A 36 5.21 1.45 -11.53
CA THR A 36 5.17 0.11 -12.10
C THR A 36 5.06 0.15 -13.63
N ARG A 37 4.18 1.02 -14.16
CA ARG A 37 3.96 1.17 -15.61
C ARG A 37 5.02 2.00 -16.31
N GLY A 38 5.39 3.14 -15.72
CA GLY A 38 6.21 4.18 -16.37
C GLY A 38 7.71 3.97 -16.22
N ARG A 39 8.16 3.29 -15.16
CA ARG A 39 9.59 3.07 -14.88
C ARG A 39 10.00 1.62 -15.11
N TRP A 40 9.35 0.68 -14.43
CA TRP A 40 9.86 -0.68 -14.38
C TRP A 40 9.40 -1.57 -15.53
N LYS A 41 8.17 -1.40 -16.02
CA LYS A 41 7.76 -2.07 -17.26
C LYS A 41 8.74 -1.81 -18.42
N PRO A 42 9.03 -0.57 -18.84
CA PRO A 42 9.93 -0.33 -19.96
C PRO A 42 11.35 -0.85 -19.68
N MET A 43 11.86 -0.69 -18.47
CA MET A 43 13.18 -1.23 -18.08
C MET A 43 13.26 -2.75 -18.25
N ILE A 44 12.24 -3.48 -17.78
CA ILE A 44 12.20 -4.94 -17.89
C ILE A 44 12.06 -5.37 -19.36
N GLU A 45 11.18 -4.73 -20.13
CA GLU A 45 10.98 -5.04 -21.56
C GLU A 45 12.26 -4.78 -22.37
N GLU A 46 12.96 -3.67 -22.11
CA GLU A 46 14.20 -3.29 -22.80
C GLU A 46 15.34 -4.29 -22.53
N ILE A 47 15.53 -4.69 -21.27
CA ILE A 47 16.65 -5.56 -20.88
C ILE A 47 16.39 -7.02 -21.28
N SER A 48 15.17 -7.52 -21.04
CA SER A 48 14.84 -8.93 -21.26
C SER A 48 14.50 -9.25 -22.72
N GLY A 49 14.06 -8.24 -23.50
CA GLY A 49 13.48 -8.44 -24.83
C GLY A 49 12.09 -9.09 -24.83
N LEU A 50 11.51 -9.36 -23.65
CA LEU A 50 10.17 -9.90 -23.47
C LEU A 50 9.14 -8.77 -23.37
N LYS A 51 7.85 -9.08 -23.61
CA LYS A 51 6.75 -8.10 -23.53
C LYS A 51 5.81 -8.37 -22.37
N GLU A 52 5.47 -7.32 -21.62
CA GLU A 52 4.46 -7.42 -20.55
C GLU A 52 3.10 -7.76 -21.14
N GLY A 53 2.33 -8.58 -20.41
CA GLY A 53 0.99 -9.02 -20.82
C GLY A 53 1.00 -10.12 -21.88
N LYS A 54 2.17 -10.50 -22.41
CA LYS A 54 2.34 -11.61 -23.35
C LYS A 54 3.35 -12.64 -22.85
N ASP A 55 4.58 -12.18 -22.61
CA ASP A 55 5.71 -13.04 -22.30
C ASP A 55 6.00 -13.05 -20.80
N PHE A 56 5.69 -11.98 -20.07
CA PHE A 56 5.71 -11.93 -18.60
C PHE A 56 4.56 -11.07 -18.09
N HIS A 57 4.30 -11.10 -16.78
CA HIS A 57 3.26 -10.29 -16.15
C HIS A 57 3.83 -9.46 -15.01
N LEU A 58 3.43 -8.20 -14.95
CA LEU A 58 3.90 -7.27 -13.95
C LEU A 58 2.71 -6.70 -13.16
N VAL A 59 2.80 -6.80 -11.83
CA VAL A 59 1.77 -6.35 -10.91
C VAL A 59 2.37 -5.57 -9.74
N PHE A 60 1.54 -4.73 -9.13
CA PHE A 60 1.81 -4.10 -7.86
C PHE A 60 0.91 -4.71 -6.78
N SER A 61 1.46 -5.01 -5.60
CA SER A 61 0.70 -5.52 -4.47
C SER A 61 1.21 -4.93 -3.16
N PRO A 62 0.61 -3.84 -2.65
CA PRO A 62 1.15 -3.15 -1.50
C PRO A 62 1.11 -4.00 -0.24
N GLU A 63 2.19 -3.94 0.53
CA GLU A 63 2.26 -4.57 1.85
C GLU A 63 1.42 -3.79 2.89
N ARG A 64 0.63 -4.50 3.71
CA ARG A 64 -0.34 -3.95 4.68
C ARG A 64 -0.18 -4.57 6.06
N VAL A 65 1.06 -4.66 6.53
CA VAL A 65 1.42 -5.28 7.83
C VAL A 65 2.02 -4.30 8.83
N LEU A 66 1.90 -4.65 10.11
CA LEU A 66 2.61 -4.02 11.21
C LEU A 66 3.76 -4.90 11.70
N THR A 67 4.91 -4.28 11.99
CA THR A 67 6.06 -4.96 12.60
C THR A 67 5.64 -5.69 13.88
N GLY A 68 6.02 -6.97 14.00
CA GLY A 68 5.62 -7.84 15.12
C GLY A 68 4.25 -8.51 14.95
N ARG A 69 3.49 -8.20 13.88
CA ARG A 69 2.16 -8.79 13.60
C ARG A 69 1.99 -9.28 12.17
N VAL A 70 3.09 -9.39 11.40
CA VAL A 70 3.09 -9.69 9.95
C VAL A 70 2.18 -10.86 9.57
N PHE A 71 2.36 -12.05 10.14
CA PHE A 71 1.54 -13.22 9.77
C PHE A 71 0.06 -13.06 10.13
N ALA A 72 -0.25 -12.39 11.24
CA ALA A 72 -1.64 -12.13 11.62
C ALA A 72 -2.28 -11.09 10.70
N ASP A 73 -1.53 -10.07 10.28
CA ASP A 73 -2.01 -9.03 9.38
C ASP A 73 -2.21 -9.55 7.96
N LEU A 74 -1.30 -10.39 7.45
CA LEU A 74 -1.45 -11.04 6.15
C LEU A 74 -2.71 -11.92 6.06
N ARG A 75 -3.12 -12.53 7.18
CA ARG A 75 -4.38 -13.28 7.25
C ARG A 75 -5.61 -12.39 7.38
N ARG A 76 -5.48 -11.32 8.16
CA ARG A 76 -6.60 -10.48 8.56
C ARG A 76 -7.02 -9.51 7.46
N TYR A 77 -6.08 -8.93 6.73
CA TYR A 77 -6.36 -7.87 5.77
C TYR A 77 -6.38 -8.41 4.34
N PRO A 78 -7.32 -7.94 3.49
CA PRO A 78 -7.32 -8.32 2.09
C PRO A 78 -5.99 -7.96 1.43
N LYS A 79 -5.43 -8.92 0.68
CA LYS A 79 -4.24 -8.69 -0.15
C LYS A 79 -4.67 -7.91 -1.38
N LEU A 80 -4.18 -6.68 -1.53
CA LEU A 80 -4.53 -5.86 -2.68
C LEU A 80 -3.60 -6.18 -3.84
N VAL A 81 -4.14 -6.24 -5.06
CA VAL A 81 -3.37 -6.46 -6.30
C VAL A 81 -3.82 -5.46 -7.35
N GLY A 82 -2.88 -5.02 -8.19
CA GLY A 82 -3.14 -4.24 -9.38
C GLY A 82 -2.21 -4.68 -10.51
N GLY A 83 -2.75 -5.27 -11.56
CA GLY A 83 -1.97 -5.68 -12.73
C GLY A 83 -1.84 -4.58 -13.78
N LEU A 84 -0.80 -4.68 -14.62
CA LEU A 84 -0.73 -3.89 -15.86
C LEU A 84 -1.60 -4.48 -16.98
N SER A 85 -1.97 -5.76 -16.85
CA SER A 85 -2.86 -6.53 -17.72
C SER A 85 -3.84 -7.38 -16.91
N THR A 86 -5.01 -7.70 -17.48
CA THR A 86 -6.03 -8.55 -16.84
C THR A 86 -5.50 -9.95 -16.52
N GLU A 87 -4.74 -10.55 -17.45
CA GLU A 87 -4.10 -11.85 -17.20
C GLU A 87 -3.05 -11.78 -16.10
N GLY A 88 -2.32 -10.67 -16.00
CA GLY A 88 -1.37 -10.45 -14.91
C GLY A 88 -2.04 -10.36 -13.55
N ALA A 89 -3.16 -9.62 -13.46
CA ALA A 89 -3.96 -9.55 -12.25
C ALA A 89 -4.51 -10.92 -11.84
N LYS A 90 -5.04 -11.68 -12.80
CA LYS A 90 -5.53 -13.05 -12.56
C LYS A 90 -4.43 -13.98 -12.01
N LYS A 91 -3.24 -13.98 -12.63
CA LYS A 91 -2.10 -14.78 -12.14
C LYS A 91 -1.64 -14.37 -10.74
N ALA A 92 -1.71 -13.07 -10.43
CA ALA A 92 -1.38 -12.59 -9.10
C ALA A 92 -2.39 -13.03 -8.04
N ILE A 93 -3.70 -13.02 -8.37
CA ILE A 93 -4.75 -13.58 -7.51
C ILE A 93 -4.45 -15.05 -7.22
N GLU A 94 -4.26 -15.87 -8.26
CA GLU A 94 -3.95 -17.30 -8.12
C GLU A 94 -2.70 -17.54 -7.26
N PHE A 95 -1.64 -16.75 -7.49
CA PHE A 95 -0.42 -16.85 -6.70
C PHE A 95 -0.66 -16.53 -5.21
N TYR A 96 -1.25 -15.38 -4.89
CA TYR A 96 -1.45 -14.97 -3.50
C TYR A 96 -2.46 -15.86 -2.77
N GLU A 97 -3.50 -16.34 -3.44
CA GLU A 97 -4.44 -17.32 -2.87
C GLU A 97 -3.77 -18.67 -2.58
N SER A 98 -2.75 -19.05 -3.35
CA SER A 98 -2.02 -20.31 -3.12
C SER A 98 -1.06 -20.26 -1.93
N VAL A 99 -0.59 -19.06 -1.54
CA VAL A 99 0.44 -18.90 -0.50
C VAL A 99 -0.05 -18.21 0.78
N LEU A 100 -1.21 -17.55 0.73
CA LEU A 100 -1.81 -16.87 1.89
C LEU A 100 -3.07 -17.59 2.38
N GLN A 101 -3.31 -17.47 3.68
CA GLN A 101 -4.58 -17.86 4.30
C GLN A 101 -5.32 -16.58 4.67
N PHE A 102 -6.65 -16.59 4.61
CA PHE A 102 -7.46 -15.42 4.93
C PHE A 102 -8.48 -15.75 6.01
N ASP A 103 -8.51 -14.94 7.05
CA ASP A 103 -9.51 -15.06 8.12
C ASP A 103 -10.86 -14.52 7.64
N GLU A 104 -11.97 -15.08 8.13
CA GLU A 104 -13.30 -14.54 7.86
C GLU A 104 -13.45 -13.13 8.46
N ARG A 105 -13.98 -12.22 7.65
CA ARG A 105 -14.16 -10.80 8.00
C ARG A 105 -15.59 -10.36 7.67
N PRO A 106 -16.57 -10.70 8.53
CA PRO A 106 -17.98 -10.37 8.30
C PRO A 106 -18.27 -8.87 8.36
N ASP A 107 -17.30 -8.07 8.79
CA ASP A 107 -17.34 -6.60 8.80
C ASP A 107 -17.00 -5.97 7.44
N LEU A 108 -16.57 -6.76 6.44
CA LEU A 108 -16.32 -6.29 5.08
C LEU A 108 -17.53 -6.53 4.18
N ASP A 109 -17.76 -5.63 3.22
CA ASP A 109 -18.84 -5.74 2.23
C ASP A 109 -18.68 -6.91 1.25
N ARG A 110 -17.48 -7.52 1.20
CA ARG A 110 -17.17 -8.69 0.40
C ARG A 110 -16.21 -9.62 1.16
N PRO A 111 -16.15 -10.91 0.81
CA PRO A 111 -15.24 -11.85 1.45
C PRO A 111 -13.79 -11.35 1.45
N ASN A 112 -13.07 -11.70 2.52
CA ASN A 112 -11.62 -11.52 2.58
C ASN A 112 -10.94 -12.37 1.49
N GLY A 113 -9.68 -12.07 1.17
CA GLY A 113 -8.97 -12.73 0.08
C GLY A 113 -8.04 -11.78 -0.67
N VAL A 114 -7.82 -12.08 -1.94
CA VAL A 114 -7.06 -11.22 -2.85
C VAL A 114 -8.02 -10.33 -3.63
N TRP A 115 -7.79 -9.03 -3.55
CA TRP A 115 -8.65 -8.00 -4.10
C TRP A 115 -7.94 -7.29 -5.24
N ASP A 116 -8.38 -7.55 -6.47
CA ASP A 116 -7.95 -6.79 -7.64
C ASP A 116 -8.57 -5.40 -7.64
N LEU A 117 -7.73 -4.39 -7.79
CA LEU A 117 -8.08 -2.98 -7.86
C LEU A 117 -8.21 -2.48 -9.32
N GLY A 118 -7.99 -3.36 -10.29
CA GLY A 118 -8.20 -3.11 -11.72
C GLY A 118 -7.01 -2.47 -12.43
N SER A 119 -6.07 -1.87 -11.70
CA SER A 119 -4.81 -1.35 -12.26
C SER A 119 -3.68 -1.29 -11.23
N ALA A 120 -2.44 -1.34 -11.71
CA ALA A 120 -1.26 -1.11 -10.86
C ALA A 120 -1.33 0.26 -10.17
N GLU A 121 -1.77 1.30 -10.87
CA GLU A 121 -1.90 2.66 -10.33
C GLU A 121 -2.91 2.74 -9.17
N ALA A 122 -4.03 2.03 -9.28
CA ALA A 122 -5.03 1.97 -8.20
C ALA A 122 -4.44 1.29 -6.96
N ALA A 123 -3.64 0.25 -7.14
CA ALA A 123 -2.96 -0.44 -6.04
C ALA A 123 -1.82 0.38 -5.42
N GLU A 124 -1.03 1.09 -6.23
CA GLU A 124 -0.03 2.05 -5.75
C GLU A 124 -0.69 3.17 -4.93
N MET A 125 -1.78 3.74 -5.47
CA MET A 125 -2.54 4.80 -4.80
C MET A 125 -3.16 4.33 -3.49
N ALA A 126 -3.69 3.10 -3.41
CA ALA A 126 -4.29 2.57 -2.19
C ALA A 126 -3.32 2.64 -1.01
N LYS A 127 -2.04 2.29 -1.23
CA LYS A 127 -1.01 2.35 -0.20
C LYS A 127 -0.77 3.78 0.30
N LEU A 128 -0.61 4.71 -0.63
CA LEU A 128 -0.37 6.11 -0.30
C LEU A 128 -1.59 6.71 0.40
N ALA A 129 -2.80 6.45 -0.09
CA ALA A 129 -4.05 6.93 0.47
C ALA A 129 -4.25 6.49 1.93
N GLU A 130 -4.02 5.21 2.26
CA GLU A 130 -4.10 4.71 3.64
C GLU A 130 -3.12 5.44 4.57
N THR A 131 -1.90 5.69 4.11
CA THR A 131 -0.87 6.34 4.92
C THR A 131 -1.08 7.84 5.06
N THR A 132 -1.51 8.51 4.00
CA THR A 132 -1.85 9.95 4.01
C THR A 132 -3.08 10.21 4.87
N TYR A 133 -4.12 9.36 4.79
CA TYR A 133 -5.27 9.44 5.69
C TYR A 133 -4.82 9.46 7.16
N ARG A 134 -3.93 8.54 7.53
CA ARG A 134 -3.42 8.45 8.90
C ARG A 134 -2.59 9.67 9.29
N ASP A 135 -1.69 10.13 8.42
CA ASP A 135 -0.84 11.29 8.71
C ASP A 135 -1.66 12.57 8.93
N VAL A 136 -2.56 12.87 7.98
CA VAL A 136 -3.42 14.07 8.04
C VAL A 136 -4.31 14.04 9.27
N ASN A 137 -4.89 12.89 9.64
CA ASN A 137 -5.74 12.79 10.83
C ASN A 137 -4.93 12.90 12.14
N ILE A 138 -3.67 12.47 12.18
CA ILE A 138 -2.79 12.74 13.33
C ILE A 138 -2.47 14.24 13.40
N GLY A 139 -2.15 14.86 12.26
CA GLY A 139 -1.93 16.30 12.16
C GLY A 139 -3.13 17.10 12.68
N LEU A 140 -4.34 16.72 12.27
CA LEU A 140 -5.60 17.31 12.74
C LEU A 140 -5.77 17.15 14.26
N ALA A 141 -5.58 15.93 14.78
CA ALA A 141 -5.67 15.66 16.22
C ALA A 141 -4.66 16.49 17.03
N ASN A 142 -3.44 16.65 16.52
CA ASN A 142 -2.42 17.49 17.14
C ASN A 142 -2.83 18.97 17.16
N GLN A 143 -3.44 19.49 16.09
CA GLN A 143 -3.95 20.87 16.08
C GLN A 143 -5.08 21.06 17.11
N PHE A 144 -5.98 20.08 17.25
CA PHE A 144 -7.01 20.14 18.31
C PHE A 144 -6.40 20.13 19.71
N ALA A 145 -5.34 19.34 19.94
CA ALA A 145 -4.66 19.31 21.22
C ALA A 145 -4.03 20.67 21.57
N VAL A 146 -3.37 21.33 20.62
CA VAL A 146 -2.78 22.67 20.82
C VAL A 146 -3.86 23.69 21.16
N PHE A 147 -4.99 23.68 20.45
CA PHE A 147 -6.09 24.59 20.73
C PHE A 147 -6.72 24.29 22.11
N ALA A 148 -7.00 23.03 22.41
CA ALA A 148 -7.61 22.62 23.67
C ALA A 148 -6.75 23.00 24.89
N ASP A 149 -5.43 22.84 24.81
CA ASP A 149 -4.47 23.24 25.84
C ASP A 149 -4.56 24.75 26.14
N GLN A 150 -4.61 25.59 25.09
CA GLN A 150 -4.76 27.04 25.22
C GLN A 150 -6.08 27.47 25.88
N GLN A 151 -7.12 26.62 25.83
CA GLN A 151 -8.45 26.90 26.38
C GLN A 151 -8.73 26.15 27.70
N GLY A 152 -7.79 25.33 28.20
CA GLY A 152 -8.01 24.50 29.39
C GLY A 152 -9.06 23.39 29.19
N ILE A 153 -9.18 22.85 27.98
CA ILE A 153 -10.13 21.80 27.60
C ILE A 153 -9.43 20.44 27.60
N ASP A 154 -10.09 19.40 28.13
CA ASP A 154 -9.63 18.02 27.97
C ASP A 154 -9.92 17.52 26.55
N VAL A 155 -8.89 17.53 25.69
CA VAL A 155 -9.00 17.08 24.31
C VAL A 155 -9.37 15.59 24.20
N GLN A 156 -9.02 14.75 25.17
CA GLN A 156 -9.33 13.32 25.10
C GLN A 156 -10.84 13.09 25.25
N ALA A 157 -11.48 13.77 26.21
CA ALA A 157 -12.92 13.72 26.39
C ALA A 157 -13.66 14.23 25.14
N VAL A 158 -13.16 15.29 24.49
CA VAL A 158 -13.73 15.82 23.24
C VAL A 158 -13.61 14.81 22.09
N ILE A 159 -12.44 14.19 21.92
CA ILE A 159 -12.21 13.16 20.89
C ILE A 159 -13.13 11.96 21.10
N ASP A 160 -13.23 11.47 22.34
CA ASP A 160 -14.08 10.33 22.70
C ASP A 160 -15.56 10.59 22.42
N ALA A 161 -16.05 11.77 22.84
CA ALA A 161 -17.42 12.19 22.55
C ALA A 161 -17.67 12.35 21.04
N SER A 162 -16.74 12.96 20.30
CA SER A 162 -16.88 13.20 18.86
C SER A 162 -16.92 11.89 18.07
N ASN A 163 -16.06 10.94 18.44
CA ASN A 163 -15.97 9.62 17.80
C ASN A 163 -17.14 8.68 18.15
N SER A 164 -18.11 9.11 18.96
CA SER A 164 -19.38 8.39 19.10
C SER A 164 -20.24 8.45 17.82
N GLN A 165 -19.96 9.41 16.91
CA GLN A 165 -20.63 9.50 15.61
C GLN A 165 -19.96 8.59 14.57
N PRO A 166 -20.73 7.96 13.67
CA PRO A 166 -20.19 7.02 12.68
C PRO A 166 -19.33 7.70 11.60
N TYR A 167 -19.34 9.03 11.53
CA TYR A 167 -18.57 9.82 10.54
C TYR A 167 -17.33 10.49 11.14
N SER A 168 -17.04 10.25 12.42
CA SER A 168 -15.88 10.84 13.12
C SER A 168 -14.95 9.75 13.64
N HIS A 169 -13.68 9.83 13.23
CA HIS A 169 -12.62 8.91 13.64
C HIS A 169 -11.32 9.66 13.95
N ILE A 170 -11.40 10.71 14.78
CA ILE A 170 -10.27 11.56 15.16
C ILE A 170 -9.21 10.68 15.86
N HIS A 171 -7.98 10.79 15.40
CA HIS A 171 -6.84 10.04 15.94
C HIS A 171 -6.40 10.62 17.30
N ARG A 172 -5.52 9.89 17.99
CA ARG A 172 -4.93 10.40 19.24
C ARG A 172 -3.77 11.34 18.92
N PRO A 173 -3.70 12.53 19.55
CA PRO A 173 -2.56 13.41 19.43
C PRO A 173 -1.32 12.79 20.09
N GLY A 174 -0.14 13.25 19.70
CA GLY A 174 1.14 12.80 20.24
C GLY A 174 2.27 13.76 19.95
N ILE A 175 3.46 13.45 20.46
CA ILE A 175 4.63 14.35 20.36
C ILE A 175 5.19 14.48 18.93
N ALA A 176 4.99 13.47 18.08
CA ALA A 176 5.50 13.41 16.72
C ALA A 176 4.82 12.32 15.89
N VAL A 177 5.01 12.36 14.58
CA VAL A 177 4.76 11.26 13.65
C VAL A 177 6.10 10.66 13.24
N GLY A 178 6.30 9.36 13.48
CA GLY A 178 7.57 8.67 13.23
C GLY A 178 7.43 7.41 12.37
N GLY A 179 8.54 6.68 12.22
CA GLY A 179 8.63 5.45 11.42
C GLY A 179 8.99 5.72 9.95
N HIS A 180 9.18 4.64 9.19
CA HIS A 180 9.63 4.70 7.78
C HIS A 180 8.50 5.03 6.80
N CYS A 181 7.24 4.93 7.24
CA CYS A 181 6.07 5.02 6.38
C CYS A 181 5.45 6.43 6.40
N ILE A 182 4.80 6.74 7.52
CA ILE A 182 3.88 7.88 7.65
C ILE A 182 4.58 9.24 7.40
N PRO A 183 5.82 9.49 7.87
CA PRO A 183 6.49 10.78 7.64
C PRO A 183 6.98 11.01 6.21
N VAL A 184 7.03 9.95 5.39
CA VAL A 184 7.67 9.95 4.06
C VAL A 184 6.63 9.99 2.95
N TYR A 185 5.60 9.15 3.04
CA TYR A 185 4.66 8.89 1.94
C TYR A 185 3.72 10.04 1.56
N PRO A 186 3.28 10.95 2.45
CA PRO A 186 2.47 12.11 2.05
C PRO A 186 3.18 13.09 1.11
N ARG A 187 4.48 12.87 0.85
CA ARG A 187 5.31 13.69 -0.04
C ARG A 187 5.54 13.03 -1.41
N LEU A 188 5.03 11.82 -1.62
CA LEU A 188 5.09 11.04 -2.86
C LEU A 188 3.77 11.13 -3.62
#